data_AF-A0A8B9JYY7-F1
#
_entry.id   AF-A0A8B9JYY7-F1
#
_cell.length_a   1.000
_cell.length_b   1.000
_cell.length_c   1.000
_cell.angle_alpha   90.00
_cell.angle_beta   90.00
_cell.angle_gamma   90.00
#
_symmetry.space_group_name_H-M   'P 1'
#
loop_
_entity.id
_entity.type
_entity.pdbx_description
1 polymer ?
#
loop_
_entity_poly.entity_id
_entity_poly.type
_entity_poly.pdbx_seq_one_letter_code
_entity_poly.pdbx_strand_id
1 'polypeptide(L)'
;LNIHLSLHSFISGSPSPILITARVGSSVVLPCEWRDALSPSPHIEWRTFSEIVFERLGEEHYEGEGYEGRVDVPEDKLKKGNCSLVLKEVKAEDAGVYESYLVKRTKIHPQTKRDFIQRVELSVEDSTKALQENPKPHNLSVEAPPDVQVFANKSVRDSRKLILTCLITGFYHKDVKMSLRKYGTSFPDHLITSSEIGPNDDGTYQLRKSVEISDDDPADYYCFVSHSSLTEPVIKKWDGRCIDCPNSLGAIVGGSVSGVVVVLCPVIFFVVMIIKKRLSCSRRCPNLSGII
;
A
#
# COMPACT_ATOMS: atom_id res chain seq x y z
N LEU A 1 -31.92 -36.39 9.66
CA LEU A 1 -31.37 -35.61 10.79
C LEU A 1 -30.40 -34.58 10.19
N ASN A 2 -30.87 -33.37 9.88
CA ASN A 2 -30.03 -32.31 9.32
C ASN A 2 -29.59 -31.41 10.47
N ILE A 3 -28.31 -31.48 10.83
CA ILE A 3 -27.72 -30.62 11.86
C ILE A 3 -27.26 -29.34 11.16
N HIS A 4 -28.00 -28.27 11.39
CA HIS A 4 -27.66 -26.91 10.97
C HIS A 4 -26.55 -26.39 11.91
N LEU A 5 -25.29 -26.48 11.49
CA LEU A 5 -24.18 -25.82 12.18
C LEU A 5 -24.28 -24.32 11.91
N SER A 6 -24.79 -23.57 12.89
CA SER A 6 -24.67 -22.11 12.92
C SER A 6 -23.19 -21.76 13.13
N LEU A 7 -22.55 -21.22 12.09
CA LEU A 7 -21.27 -20.54 12.24
C LEU A 7 -21.52 -19.23 13.00
N HIS A 8 -21.24 -19.20 14.30
CA HIS A 8 -20.95 -17.93 14.95
C HIS A 8 -19.58 -17.46 14.45
N SER A 9 -19.60 -16.46 13.57
CA SER A 9 -18.44 -15.65 13.24
C SER A 9 -17.95 -14.95 14.50
N PHE A 10 -16.89 -15.47 15.12
CA PHE A 10 -16.12 -14.69 16.08
C PHE A 10 -15.43 -13.56 15.32
N ILE A 11 -15.99 -12.36 15.43
CA ILE A 11 -15.29 -11.13 15.09
C ILE A 11 -14.16 -11.01 16.11
N SER A 12 -12.96 -11.49 15.77
CA SER A 12 -11.73 -11.20 16.49
C SER A 12 -11.40 -9.73 16.28
N GLY A 13 -12.05 -8.85 17.05
CA GLY A 13 -11.62 -7.47 17.17
C GLY A 13 -10.18 -7.46 17.66
N SER A 14 -9.28 -6.85 16.88
CA SER A 14 -7.91 -6.60 17.34
C SER A 14 -7.99 -5.84 18.67
N PRO A 15 -7.30 -6.29 19.74
CA PRO A 15 -7.32 -5.59 21.01
C PRO A 15 -6.89 -4.14 20.80
N SER A 16 -7.67 -3.20 21.34
CA SER A 16 -7.37 -1.77 21.31
C SER A 16 -5.97 -1.51 21.89
N PRO A 17 -5.16 -0.63 21.27
CA PRO A 17 -3.79 -0.39 21.71
C PRO A 17 -3.75 0.17 23.13
N ILE A 18 -2.76 -0.28 23.92
CA ILE A 18 -2.50 0.30 25.24
C ILE A 18 -1.80 1.64 25.02
N LEU A 19 -2.40 2.74 25.49
CA LEU A 19 -1.83 4.08 25.37
C LEU A 19 -0.87 4.36 26.54
N ILE A 20 0.35 4.77 26.22
CA ILE A 20 1.39 5.17 27.17
C ILE A 20 1.87 6.57 26.80
N THR A 21 2.02 7.44 27.81
CA THR A 21 2.53 8.80 27.61
C THR A 21 3.88 8.95 28.30
N ALA A 22 4.85 9.53 27.60
CA ALA A 22 6.19 9.80 28.12
C ALA A 22 6.62 11.24 27.80
N ARG A 23 7.58 11.77 28.56
CA ARG A 23 8.19 13.08 28.27
C ARG A 23 9.54 12.90 27.58
N VAL A 24 9.92 13.87 26.76
CA VAL A 24 11.27 13.89 26.17
C VAL A 24 12.34 13.82 27.27
N GLY A 25 13.35 12.97 27.07
CA GLY A 25 14.44 12.68 28.01
C GLY A 25 14.08 11.73 29.16
N SER A 26 12.82 11.34 29.31
CA SER A 26 12.40 10.40 30.37
C SER A 26 12.69 8.93 30.00
N SER A 27 12.45 8.03 30.94
CA SER A 27 12.42 6.58 30.69
C SER A 27 10.99 6.07 30.82
N VAL A 28 10.57 5.21 29.91
CA VAL A 28 9.23 4.64 29.84
C VAL A 28 9.31 3.12 29.74
N VAL A 29 8.27 2.44 30.22
CA VAL A 29 8.12 0.99 30.07
C VAL A 29 6.89 0.72 29.23
N LEU A 30 7.08 0.12 28.05
CA LEU A 30 5.99 -0.38 27.23
C LEU A 30 5.58 -1.75 27.79
N PRO A 31 4.38 -1.86 28.38
CA PRO A 31 3.99 -3.07 29.10
C PRO A 31 3.96 -4.25 28.13
N CYS A 32 4.36 -5.44 28.61
CA CYS A 32 4.12 -6.70 27.91
C CYS A 32 4.07 -7.86 28.88
N GLU A 33 2.99 -8.63 28.81
CA GLU A 33 2.81 -9.87 29.55
C GLU A 33 2.43 -10.99 28.59
N TRP A 34 3.11 -12.13 28.70
CA TRP A 34 2.82 -13.27 27.84
C TRP A 34 2.44 -14.49 28.68
N ARG A 35 1.36 -15.16 28.25
CA ARG A 35 0.71 -16.24 29.00
C ARG A 35 1.22 -17.59 28.55
N ASP A 36 2.53 -17.85 28.62
CA ASP A 36 3.08 -19.18 28.29
C ASP A 36 4.50 -19.37 28.87
N ALA A 37 4.72 -18.94 30.13
CA ALA A 37 6.01 -18.95 30.86
C ALA A 37 6.72 -20.33 31.00
N LEU A 38 6.31 -21.34 30.24
CA LEU A 38 6.89 -22.67 30.17
C LEU A 38 8.07 -22.79 29.19
N SER A 39 8.34 -21.76 28.36
CA SER A 39 9.54 -21.79 27.51
C SER A 39 10.80 -21.48 28.35
N PRO A 40 11.80 -22.38 28.39
CA PRO A 40 13.04 -22.14 29.15
C PRO A 40 13.90 -21.02 28.55
N SER A 41 13.68 -20.65 27.29
CA SER A 41 14.37 -19.56 26.60
C SER A 41 13.37 -18.84 25.69
N PRO A 42 12.54 -17.94 26.23
CA PRO A 42 11.62 -17.14 25.43
C PRO A 42 12.40 -16.25 24.46
N HIS A 43 11.94 -16.20 23.21
CA HIS A 43 12.48 -15.34 22.16
C HIS A 43 11.46 -14.24 21.89
N ILE A 44 11.80 -13.00 22.25
CA ILE A 44 10.92 -11.84 22.13
C ILE A 44 11.44 -10.91 21.04
N GLU A 45 10.52 -10.38 20.24
CA GLU A 45 10.78 -9.32 19.27
C GLU A 45 9.80 -8.18 19.54
N TRP A 46 10.32 -6.98 19.78
CA TRP A 46 9.60 -5.73 19.73
C TRP A 46 9.92 -5.04 18.41
N ARG A 47 8.89 -4.52 17.77
CA ARG A 47 9.04 -3.84 16.49
C ARG A 47 8.07 -2.68 16.38
N THR A 48 8.47 -1.71 15.59
CA THR A 48 7.50 -0.79 15.00
C THR A 48 6.87 -1.49 13.79
N PHE A 49 6.05 -0.74 13.06
CA PHE A 49 5.44 -1.25 11.85
C PHE A 49 6.50 -1.52 10.75
N SER A 50 7.52 -0.68 10.64
CA SER A 50 8.56 -0.81 9.62
C SER A 50 9.77 -1.65 10.06
N GLU A 51 10.19 -1.55 11.32
CA GLU A 51 11.54 -1.93 11.77
C GLU A 51 11.54 -2.69 13.10
N ILE A 52 12.56 -3.52 13.31
CA ILE A 52 12.78 -4.19 14.60
C ILE A 52 13.37 -3.15 15.56
N VAL A 53 12.73 -2.98 16.72
CA VAL A 53 13.19 -2.07 17.78
C VAL A 53 14.14 -2.80 18.72
N PHE A 54 13.76 -4.02 19.10
CA PHE A 54 14.54 -4.84 20.01
C PHE A 54 14.23 -6.33 19.80
N GLU A 55 15.24 -7.17 19.81
CA GLU A 55 15.07 -8.63 19.77
C GLU A 55 15.95 -9.26 20.85
N ARG A 56 15.43 -10.23 21.61
CA ARG A 56 16.21 -10.96 22.63
C ARG A 56 15.93 -12.45 22.59
N LEU A 57 17.01 -13.22 22.66
CA LEU A 57 17.02 -14.67 22.84
C LEU A 57 18.04 -15.03 23.93
N GLY A 58 17.57 -15.21 25.16
CA GLY A 58 18.45 -15.41 26.31
C GLY A 58 19.30 -14.16 26.60
N GLU A 59 20.62 -14.33 26.66
CA GLU A 59 21.57 -13.24 26.90
C GLU A 59 21.82 -12.39 25.64
N GLU A 60 21.71 -13.00 24.46
CA GLU A 60 21.88 -12.33 23.18
C GLU A 60 20.70 -11.41 22.88
N HIS A 61 21.01 -10.22 22.37
CA HIS A 61 20.02 -9.25 21.95
C HIS A 61 20.50 -8.42 20.75
N TYR A 62 19.55 -7.82 20.06
CA TYR A 62 19.73 -6.88 18.98
C TYR A 62 18.92 -5.62 19.28
N GLU A 63 19.51 -4.46 19.00
CA GLU A 63 18.88 -3.15 19.11
C GLU A 63 18.74 -2.57 17.71
N GLY A 64 17.54 -2.04 17.40
CA GLY A 64 17.25 -1.40 16.13
C GLY A 64 18.00 -0.09 15.94
N GLU A 65 18.11 0.34 14.69
CA GLU A 65 18.71 1.63 14.34
C GLU A 65 17.98 2.77 15.07
N GLY A 66 18.74 3.64 15.73
CA GLY A 66 18.22 4.77 16.51
C GLY A 66 17.79 4.43 17.94
N TYR A 67 17.81 3.15 18.32
CA TYR A 67 17.46 2.67 19.67
C TYR A 67 18.68 2.23 20.50
N GLU A 68 19.89 2.31 19.95
CA GLU A 68 21.11 1.74 20.55
C GLU A 68 21.42 2.31 21.94
N GLY A 69 21.64 1.42 22.91
CA GLY A 69 21.90 1.73 24.31
C GLY A 69 20.67 2.22 25.08
N ARG A 70 19.50 2.38 24.43
CA ARG A 70 18.30 2.96 25.03
C ARG A 70 17.22 1.92 25.33
N VAL A 71 17.26 0.76 24.70
CA VAL A 71 16.20 -0.26 24.81
C VAL A 71 16.67 -1.54 25.50
N ASP A 72 15.80 -2.12 26.31
CA ASP A 72 16.04 -3.45 26.87
C ASP A 72 14.73 -4.17 27.25
N VAL A 73 14.71 -5.48 27.14
CA VAL A 73 13.74 -6.35 27.84
C VAL A 73 14.51 -7.14 28.88
N PRO A 74 14.39 -6.82 30.19
CA PRO A 74 15.21 -7.46 31.22
C PRO A 74 15.02 -8.98 31.26
N GLU A 75 16.12 -9.72 31.12
CA GLU A 75 16.10 -11.18 30.97
C GLU A 75 15.47 -11.89 32.19
N ASP A 76 15.77 -11.42 33.40
CA ASP A 76 15.27 -11.96 34.66
C ASP A 76 13.74 -11.83 34.79
N LYS A 77 13.17 -10.78 34.19
CA LYS A 77 11.72 -10.54 34.11
C LYS A 77 11.09 -11.32 32.97
N LEU A 78 11.77 -11.43 31.84
CA LEU A 78 11.30 -12.19 30.67
C LEU A 78 11.09 -13.66 31.01
N LYS A 79 12.04 -14.26 31.75
CA LYS A 79 11.93 -15.64 32.28
C LYS A 79 10.72 -15.85 33.20
N LYS A 80 10.16 -14.78 33.77
CA LYS A 80 8.98 -14.80 34.65
C LYS A 80 7.68 -14.43 33.94
N GLY A 81 7.71 -14.25 32.62
CA GLY A 81 6.50 -13.89 31.85
C GLY A 81 6.35 -12.41 31.52
N ASN A 82 7.29 -11.55 31.94
CA ASN A 82 7.22 -10.11 31.69
C ASN A 82 8.18 -9.72 30.56
N CYS A 83 7.61 -9.42 29.40
CA CYS A 83 8.32 -9.06 28.17
C CYS A 83 8.36 -7.54 27.93
N SER A 84 8.15 -6.73 28.97
CA SER A 84 8.03 -5.27 28.83
C SER A 84 9.33 -4.65 28.32
N LEU A 85 9.20 -3.75 27.33
CA LEU A 85 10.33 -3.00 26.79
C LEU A 85 10.59 -1.77 27.66
N VAL A 86 11.80 -1.65 28.16
CA VAL A 86 12.30 -0.42 28.79
C VAL A 86 12.92 0.44 27.69
N LEU A 87 12.43 1.66 27.53
CA LEU A 87 12.99 2.66 26.62
C LEU A 87 13.48 3.86 27.44
N LYS A 88 14.76 4.19 27.35
CA LYS A 88 15.42 5.30 28.04
C LYS A 88 15.61 6.49 27.10
N GLU A 89 15.76 7.67 27.68
CA GLU A 89 16.07 8.90 26.94
C GLU A 89 15.10 9.09 25.77
N VAL A 90 13.81 9.07 26.08
CA VAL A 90 12.72 9.16 25.11
C VAL A 90 12.87 10.41 24.25
N LYS A 91 12.77 10.26 22.94
CA LYS A 91 12.81 11.33 21.95
C LYS A 91 11.42 11.54 21.37
N ALA A 92 11.16 12.70 20.78
CA ALA A 92 9.88 12.96 20.09
C ALA A 92 9.64 12.01 18.90
N GLU A 93 10.71 11.52 18.27
CA GLU A 93 10.67 10.53 17.19
C GLU A 93 10.30 9.11 17.65
N ASP A 94 10.41 8.82 18.95
CA ASP A 94 9.97 7.53 19.52
C ASP A 94 8.43 7.45 19.62
N ALA A 95 7.68 8.53 19.34
CA ALA A 95 6.22 8.48 19.34
C ALA A 95 5.72 7.58 18.20
N GLY A 96 4.93 6.57 18.53
CA GLY A 96 4.57 5.55 17.55
C GLY A 96 3.85 4.35 18.14
N VAL A 97 3.53 3.41 17.25
CA VAL A 97 2.93 2.12 17.62
C VAL A 97 4.00 1.05 17.64
N TYR A 98 4.07 0.35 18.76
CA TYR A 98 4.98 -0.74 19.03
C TYR A 98 4.19 -2.04 19.17
N GLU A 99 4.68 -3.11 18.56
CA GLU A 99 4.10 -4.43 18.65
C GLU A 99 5.13 -5.43 19.16
N SER A 100 4.68 -6.35 20.01
CA SER A 100 5.52 -7.41 20.57
C SER A 100 5.08 -8.78 20.10
N TYR A 101 6.07 -9.64 19.84
CA TYR A 101 5.89 -10.95 19.26
C TYR A 101 6.74 -12.00 19.96
N LEU A 102 6.15 -13.16 20.23
CA LEU A 102 6.91 -14.35 20.58
C LEU A 102 7.41 -15.00 19.29
N VAL A 103 8.72 -15.18 19.20
CA VAL A 103 9.36 -15.75 18.02
C VAL A 103 9.55 -17.26 18.21
N LYS A 104 9.00 -18.07 17.32
CA LYS A 104 9.17 -19.53 17.31
C LYS A 104 9.99 -19.95 16.09
N ARG A 105 11.19 -20.48 16.34
CA ARG A 105 12.01 -21.13 15.31
C ARG A 105 11.51 -22.57 15.12
N THR A 106 10.96 -22.88 13.95
CA THR A 106 10.55 -24.26 13.64
C THR A 106 11.64 -24.98 12.85
N LYS A 107 11.91 -26.25 13.16
CA LYS A 107 12.88 -27.06 12.40
C LYS A 107 12.32 -27.54 11.05
N ILE A 108 11.01 -27.47 10.85
CA ILE A 108 10.29 -28.05 9.71
C ILE A 108 10.11 -27.01 8.59
N HIS A 109 10.10 -25.72 8.92
CA HIS A 109 10.15 -24.63 7.97
C HIS A 109 11.14 -23.58 8.49
N PRO A 110 12.21 -23.20 7.76
CA PRO A 110 13.14 -22.17 8.19
C PRO A 110 12.51 -20.76 8.29
N GLN A 111 11.19 -20.64 8.11
CA GLN A 111 10.47 -19.41 8.34
C GLN A 111 10.21 -19.20 9.84
N THR A 112 10.62 -18.03 10.30
CA THR A 112 10.38 -17.51 11.65
C THR A 112 8.88 -17.29 11.84
N LYS A 113 8.24 -18.04 12.75
CA LYS A 113 6.84 -17.78 13.13
C LYS A 113 6.80 -16.74 14.24
N ARG A 114 6.01 -15.69 14.06
CA ARG A 114 5.76 -14.65 15.06
C ARG A 114 4.34 -14.80 15.59
N ASP A 115 4.21 -15.07 16.88
CA ASP A 115 2.93 -15.08 17.56
C ASP A 115 2.74 -13.69 18.22
N PHE A 116 1.76 -12.91 17.75
CA PHE A 116 1.45 -11.59 18.27
C PHE A 116 1.05 -11.65 19.75
N ILE A 117 1.66 -10.80 20.58
CA ILE A 117 1.32 -10.68 22.00
C ILE A 117 0.42 -9.47 22.19
N GLN A 118 0.89 -8.28 21.83
CA GLN A 118 0.15 -7.04 22.04
C GLN A 118 0.68 -5.85 21.23
N ARG A 119 -0.10 -4.77 21.27
CA ARG A 119 0.16 -3.47 20.65
C ARG A 119 0.11 -2.36 21.70
N VAL A 120 1.11 -1.48 21.70
CA VAL A 120 1.24 -0.31 22.57
C VAL A 120 1.42 0.93 21.71
N GLU A 121 0.72 2.00 22.03
CA GLU A 121 0.89 3.31 21.41
C GLU A 121 1.62 4.24 22.39
N LEU A 122 2.80 4.73 21.99
CA LEU A 122 3.58 5.68 22.76
C LEU A 122 3.31 7.10 22.25
N SER A 123 2.76 7.94 23.13
CA SER A 123 2.66 9.39 22.93
C SER A 123 3.78 10.09 23.67
N VAL A 124 4.45 11.05 23.01
CA VAL A 124 5.56 11.82 23.61
C VAL A 124 5.16 13.28 23.78
N GLU A 125 5.11 13.72 25.02
CA GLU A 125 4.88 15.11 25.40
C GLU A 125 6.19 15.92 25.34
N ASP A 126 6.17 17.00 24.56
CA ASP A 126 7.25 17.97 24.51
C ASP A 126 6.96 19.14 25.47
N SER A 127 7.73 19.21 26.57
CA SER A 127 7.60 20.28 27.57
C SER A 127 7.97 21.66 27.01
N THR A 128 8.66 21.75 25.87
CA THR A 128 9.02 23.02 25.23
C THR A 128 7.91 23.63 24.38
N LYS A 129 6.91 22.82 23.96
CA LYS A 129 5.74 23.29 23.19
C LYS A 129 4.55 23.72 24.05
N ALA A 130 4.54 23.36 25.34
CA ALA A 130 3.44 23.62 26.27
C ALA A 130 3.19 25.12 26.59
N LEU A 131 4.05 26.04 26.14
CA LEU A 131 3.87 27.48 26.34
C LEU A 131 3.29 28.22 25.11
N GLN A 132 2.92 27.54 24.02
CA GLN A 132 2.41 28.24 22.82
C GLN A 132 1.13 27.74 22.17
N GLU A 133 0.49 26.66 22.63
CA GLU A 133 -0.85 26.30 22.15
C GLU A 133 -1.80 25.98 23.30
N ASN A 134 -2.97 26.62 23.28
CA ASN A 134 -4.12 26.20 24.09
C ASN A 134 -4.36 24.69 23.83
N PRO A 135 -4.40 23.83 24.86
CA PRO A 135 -4.49 22.40 24.67
C PRO A 135 -5.82 22.05 24.02
N LYS A 136 -5.79 21.72 22.73
CA LYS A 136 -6.91 21.04 22.07
C LYS A 136 -6.98 19.63 22.69
N PRO A 137 -8.15 19.18 23.18
CA PRO A 137 -8.25 17.96 23.96
C PRO A 137 -7.71 16.77 23.18
N HIS A 138 -6.79 16.06 23.84
CA HIS A 138 -6.14 14.82 23.39
C HIS A 138 -7.16 13.68 23.35
N ASN A 139 -8.05 13.71 22.35
CA ASN A 139 -8.93 12.61 21.98
C ASN A 139 -8.84 12.45 20.46
N LEU A 140 -7.65 12.05 19.98
CA LEU A 140 -7.48 11.64 18.59
C LEU A 140 -7.87 10.16 18.48
N SER A 141 -9.18 9.95 18.53
CA SER A 141 -9.77 8.67 18.16
C SER A 141 -9.58 8.49 16.65
N VAL A 142 -8.65 7.61 16.26
CA VAL A 142 -8.47 7.00 14.91
C VAL A 142 -9.33 7.66 13.82
N GLU A 143 -8.93 8.85 13.38
CA GLU A 143 -9.69 9.65 12.43
C GLU A 143 -9.25 9.26 11.01
N ALA A 144 -9.97 8.27 10.44
CA ALA A 144 -9.84 7.74 9.08
C ALA A 144 -8.48 7.08 8.72
N PRO A 145 -8.49 6.03 7.88
CA PRO A 145 -7.26 5.50 7.30
C PRO A 145 -6.62 6.57 6.39
N PRO A 146 -5.28 6.62 6.28
CA PRO A 146 -4.59 7.59 5.44
C PRO A 146 -5.00 7.44 3.98
N ASP A 147 -5.08 8.56 3.28
CA ASP A 147 -5.34 8.56 1.85
C ASP A 147 -4.05 8.27 1.07
N VAL A 148 -4.17 7.44 0.03
CA VAL A 148 -3.06 7.01 -0.82
C VAL A 148 -3.38 7.33 -2.27
N GLN A 149 -2.60 8.24 -2.84
CA GLN A 149 -2.74 8.70 -4.20
C GLN A 149 -1.51 8.31 -5.02
N VAL A 150 -1.74 7.92 -6.27
CA VAL A 150 -0.70 7.62 -7.24
C VAL A 150 -0.99 8.39 -8.51
N PHE A 151 -0.04 9.23 -8.92
CA PHE A 151 -0.19 10.09 -10.09
C PHE A 151 1.14 10.28 -10.79
N ALA A 152 1.10 10.74 -12.04
CA ALA A 152 2.29 11.01 -12.82
C ALA A 152 2.26 12.40 -13.44
N ASN A 153 3.42 13.02 -13.51
CA ASN A 153 3.67 14.28 -14.19
C ASN A 153 4.77 14.11 -15.24
N LYS A 154 4.83 14.98 -16.24
CA LYS A 154 5.89 14.99 -17.24
C LYS A 154 7.22 15.31 -16.58
N SER A 155 8.27 14.56 -16.90
CA SER A 155 9.61 14.93 -16.43
C SER A 155 10.07 16.23 -17.07
N VAL A 156 10.53 17.16 -16.24
CA VAL A 156 11.13 18.42 -16.69
C VAL A 156 12.45 18.17 -17.41
N ARG A 157 13.14 17.07 -17.08
CA ARG A 157 14.47 16.72 -17.61
C ARG A 157 14.41 15.97 -18.93
N ASP A 158 13.37 15.16 -19.14
CA ASP A 158 13.24 14.28 -20.30
C ASP A 158 11.78 14.18 -20.74
N SER A 159 11.49 14.64 -21.95
CA SER A 159 10.15 14.63 -22.54
C SER A 159 9.64 13.23 -22.92
N ARG A 160 10.43 12.16 -22.76
CA ARG A 160 9.98 10.77 -22.89
C ARG A 160 9.81 10.06 -21.54
N LYS A 161 9.96 10.80 -20.44
CA LYS A 161 9.80 10.25 -19.10
C LYS A 161 8.67 10.92 -18.34
N LEU A 162 8.13 10.16 -17.40
CA LEU A 162 7.20 10.64 -16.39
C LEU A 162 7.85 10.54 -15.01
N ILE A 163 7.45 11.41 -14.11
CA ILE A 163 7.71 11.31 -12.67
C ILE A 163 6.47 10.69 -12.05
N LEU A 164 6.55 9.40 -11.72
CA LEU A 164 5.49 8.70 -11.01
C LEU A 164 5.64 8.95 -9.52
N THR A 165 4.63 9.53 -8.89
CA THR A 165 4.62 9.88 -7.47
C THR A 165 3.55 9.07 -6.74
N CYS A 166 3.95 8.49 -5.61
CA CYS A 166 3.01 8.04 -4.59
C CYS A 166 3.01 9.01 -3.41
N LEU A 167 1.81 9.44 -3.03
CA LEU A 167 1.54 10.30 -1.88
C LEU A 167 0.68 9.53 -0.89
N ILE A 168 1.13 9.48 0.37
CA ILE A 168 0.31 9.13 1.52
C ILE A 168 0.12 10.39 2.37
N THR A 169 -1.11 10.67 2.81
CA THR A 169 -1.44 11.82 3.66
C THR A 169 -2.52 11.47 4.69
N GLY A 170 -2.64 12.25 5.76
CA GLY A 170 -3.66 12.04 6.79
C GLY A 170 -3.27 10.99 7.84
N PHE A 171 -1.98 10.69 8.02
CA PHE A 171 -1.51 9.74 9.05
C PHE A 171 -0.89 10.45 10.25
N TYR A 172 -0.94 9.84 11.44
CA TYR A 172 -0.44 10.43 12.68
C TYR A 172 0.89 9.86 13.19
N HIS A 173 1.14 8.56 13.00
CA HIS A 173 2.43 7.97 13.37
C HIS A 173 3.41 8.08 12.21
N LYS A 174 4.60 8.62 12.46
CA LYS A 174 5.60 8.85 11.40
C LYS A 174 6.15 7.56 10.80
N ASP A 175 5.98 6.44 11.50
CA ASP A 175 6.43 5.15 11.03
C ASP A 175 5.57 4.60 9.87
N VAL A 176 5.96 4.94 8.64
CA VAL A 176 5.28 4.54 7.40
C VAL A 176 6.23 3.79 6.48
N LYS A 177 5.81 2.60 6.02
CA LYS A 177 6.50 1.86 4.98
C LYS A 177 5.83 2.08 3.63
N MET A 178 6.53 2.79 2.74
CA MET A 178 6.07 3.10 1.38
C MET A 178 7.07 2.67 0.32
N SER A 179 6.59 2.00 -0.73
CA SER A 179 7.39 1.46 -1.84
C SER A 179 6.65 1.58 -3.17
N LEU A 180 7.33 2.14 -4.17
CA LEU A 180 6.92 2.09 -5.57
C LEU A 180 7.39 0.79 -6.21
N ARG A 181 6.50 0.13 -6.95
CA ARG A 181 6.73 -1.19 -7.55
C ARG A 181 6.37 -1.21 -9.03
N LYS A 182 7.18 -1.92 -9.82
CA LYS A 182 6.93 -2.25 -11.24
C LYS A 182 6.77 -3.76 -11.38
N TYR A 183 5.67 -4.23 -11.96
CA TYR A 183 5.35 -5.67 -12.06
C TYR A 183 5.41 -6.41 -10.70
N GLY A 184 5.13 -5.71 -9.60
CA GLY A 184 5.22 -6.25 -8.24
C GLY A 184 6.61 -6.18 -7.58
N THR A 185 7.65 -5.79 -8.30
CA THR A 185 9.03 -5.64 -7.77
C THR A 185 9.29 -4.19 -7.35
N SER A 186 9.81 -4.00 -6.13
CA SER A 186 10.19 -2.67 -5.63
C SER A 186 11.34 -2.05 -6.40
N PHE A 187 11.25 -0.75 -6.66
CA PHE A 187 12.37 0.01 -7.19
C PHE A 187 13.52 0.09 -6.15
N PRO A 188 14.78 0.08 -6.60
CA PRO A 188 15.93 0.35 -5.74
C PRO A 188 15.89 1.76 -5.13
N ASP A 189 16.33 1.90 -3.88
CA ASP A 189 16.25 3.16 -3.13
C ASP A 189 17.00 4.32 -3.81
N HIS A 190 18.11 4.07 -4.48
CA HIS A 190 18.89 5.09 -5.18
C HIS A 190 18.19 5.70 -6.40
N LEU A 191 17.14 5.05 -6.94
CA LEU A 191 16.31 5.59 -8.02
C LEU A 191 15.09 6.35 -7.48
N ILE A 192 14.78 6.18 -6.19
CA ILE A 192 13.64 6.81 -5.54
C ILE A 192 14.06 8.18 -5.01
N THR A 193 13.28 9.19 -5.34
CA THR A 193 13.31 10.47 -4.65
C THR A 193 12.25 10.44 -3.54
N SER A 194 12.68 10.44 -2.28
CA SER A 194 11.78 10.53 -1.12
C SER A 194 11.80 11.96 -0.58
N SER A 195 10.63 12.50 -0.27
CA SER A 195 10.54 13.67 0.60
C SER A 195 10.83 13.26 2.05
N GLU A 196 11.14 14.24 2.88
CA GLU A 196 10.97 14.10 4.32
C GLU A 196 9.47 14.01 4.66
N ILE A 197 9.15 13.50 5.85
CA ILE A 197 7.78 13.48 6.36
C ILE A 197 7.40 14.90 6.76
N GLY A 198 6.43 15.47 6.05
CA GLY A 198 5.97 16.85 6.27
C GLY A 198 4.66 16.91 7.06
N PRO A 199 4.45 17.91 7.92
CA PRO A 199 3.17 18.14 8.58
C PRO A 199 2.13 18.75 7.63
N ASN A 200 0.85 18.50 7.92
CA ASN A 200 -0.32 19.17 7.35
C ASN A 200 -0.90 20.17 8.37
N ASP A 201 -1.72 21.12 7.90
CA ASP A 201 -2.33 22.16 8.76
C ASP A 201 -3.30 21.59 9.81
N ASP A 202 -3.81 20.38 9.59
CA ASP A 202 -4.72 19.66 10.49
C ASP A 202 -3.98 18.83 11.57
N GLY A 203 -2.64 18.86 11.59
CA GLY A 203 -1.82 18.08 12.52
C GLY A 203 -1.51 16.64 12.07
N THR A 204 -2.02 16.21 10.92
CA THR A 204 -1.61 14.94 10.28
C THR A 204 -0.30 15.11 9.50
N TYR A 205 0.26 14.02 9.00
CA TYR A 205 1.49 14.01 8.21
C TYR A 205 1.23 13.58 6.76
N GLN A 206 2.18 13.93 5.89
CA GLN A 206 2.25 13.49 4.50
C GLN A 206 3.67 13.04 4.13
N LEU A 207 3.76 12.11 3.19
CA LEU A 207 5.03 11.62 2.63
C LEU A 207 4.88 11.37 1.12
N ARG A 208 5.88 11.79 0.35
CA ARG A 208 5.94 11.57 -1.11
C ARG A 208 7.17 10.76 -1.49
N LYS A 209 6.99 9.73 -2.30
CA LYS A 209 8.10 9.05 -3.01
C LYS A 209 7.83 9.07 -4.50
N SER A 210 8.87 9.33 -5.27
CA SER A 210 8.79 9.48 -6.72
C SER A 210 9.89 8.70 -7.43
N VAL A 211 9.61 8.27 -8.66
CA VAL A 211 10.57 7.60 -9.54
C VAL A 211 10.36 8.05 -10.99
N GLU A 212 11.44 8.13 -11.77
CA GLU A 212 11.34 8.36 -13.21
C GLU A 212 11.00 7.05 -13.94
N ILE A 213 9.97 7.08 -14.78
CA ILE A 213 9.54 5.97 -15.64
C ILE A 213 9.46 6.42 -17.10
N SER A 214 9.47 5.46 -18.04
CA SER A 214 9.22 5.76 -19.45
C SER A 214 7.74 6.06 -19.67
N ASP A 215 7.40 7.02 -20.53
CA ASP A 215 6.00 7.37 -20.84
C ASP A 215 5.29 6.38 -21.76
N ASP A 216 6.05 5.52 -22.43
CA ASP A 216 5.60 4.44 -23.32
C ASP A 216 5.71 3.05 -22.67
N ASP A 217 6.06 2.97 -21.38
CA ASP A 217 6.20 1.69 -20.68
C ASP A 217 4.83 1.03 -20.48
N PRO A 218 4.58 -0.17 -21.04
CA PRO A 218 3.30 -0.86 -20.89
C PRO A 218 3.12 -1.51 -19.50
N ALA A 219 4.08 -1.31 -18.59
CA ALA A 219 4.06 -1.93 -17.28
C ALA A 219 2.96 -1.42 -16.36
N ASP A 220 2.51 -2.32 -15.49
CA ASP A 220 1.71 -1.93 -14.35
C ASP A 220 2.61 -1.44 -13.20
N TYR A 221 2.26 -0.26 -12.69
CA TYR A 221 2.91 0.36 -11.54
C TYR A 221 1.98 0.40 -10.34
N TYR A 222 2.54 0.14 -9.17
CA TYR A 222 1.82 0.08 -7.91
C TYR A 222 2.55 0.86 -6.82
N CYS A 223 1.79 1.54 -5.98
CA CYS A 223 2.27 1.99 -4.69
C CYS A 223 1.81 1.03 -3.60
N PHE A 224 2.77 0.54 -2.83
CA PHE A 224 2.54 -0.24 -1.63
C PHE A 224 2.75 0.65 -0.41
N VAL A 225 1.71 0.78 0.41
CA VAL A 225 1.69 1.59 1.63
C VAL A 225 1.26 0.72 2.79
N SER A 226 1.97 0.86 3.89
CA SER A 226 1.83 0.00 5.03
C SER A 226 2.11 0.90 6.25
N HIS A 227 1.12 1.03 7.14
CA HIS A 227 1.14 1.95 8.29
C HIS A 227 0.29 1.37 9.44
N SER A 228 0.58 1.79 10.67
CA SER A 228 -0.05 1.26 11.89
C SER A 228 -1.57 1.45 11.97
N SER A 229 -2.12 2.48 11.32
CA SER A 229 -3.57 2.72 11.23
C SER A 229 -4.28 1.88 10.17
N LEU A 230 -3.55 1.09 9.38
CA LEU A 230 -4.09 0.21 8.35
C LEU A 230 -4.09 -1.25 8.86
N THR A 231 -5.23 -1.93 8.77
CA THR A 231 -5.32 -3.37 9.09
C THR A 231 -4.61 -4.24 8.06
N GLU A 232 -4.67 -3.84 6.79
CA GLU A 232 -3.98 -4.47 5.68
C GLU A 232 -3.22 -3.42 4.87
N PRO A 233 -2.08 -3.76 4.24
CA PRO A 233 -1.35 -2.82 3.42
C PRO A 233 -2.20 -2.37 2.21
N VAL A 234 -2.16 -1.08 1.92
CA VAL A 234 -2.80 -0.50 0.75
C VAL A 234 -1.90 -0.72 -0.47
N ILE A 235 -2.48 -1.31 -1.52
CA ILE A 235 -1.82 -1.49 -2.82
C ILE A 235 -2.60 -0.71 -3.86
N LYS A 236 -2.10 0.47 -4.24
CA LYS A 236 -2.76 1.37 -5.18
C LYS A 236 -2.08 1.28 -6.56
N LYS A 237 -2.82 0.81 -7.56
CA LYS A 237 -2.38 0.80 -8.97
C LYS A 237 -2.45 2.21 -9.56
N TRP A 238 -1.43 2.62 -10.32
CA TRP A 238 -1.50 3.84 -11.13
C TRP A 238 -2.48 3.66 -12.28
N ASP A 239 -3.29 4.68 -12.56
CA ASP A 239 -4.35 4.63 -13.57
C ASP A 239 -3.86 4.90 -15.00
N GLY A 240 -2.56 5.09 -15.20
CA GLY A 240 -1.94 5.40 -16.49
C GLY A 240 -2.12 6.86 -16.92
N ARG A 241 -2.75 7.71 -16.11
CA ARG A 241 -2.97 9.13 -16.46
C ARG A 241 -1.78 9.97 -16.03
N CYS A 242 -1.38 10.85 -16.94
CA CYS A 242 -0.43 11.93 -16.69
C CYS A 242 -1.21 13.24 -16.55
N ILE A 243 -0.95 14.00 -15.48
CA ILE A 243 -1.75 15.19 -15.11
C ILE A 243 -1.47 16.38 -16.03
N ASP A 244 -0.21 16.59 -16.39
CA ASP A 244 0.30 17.76 -17.11
C ASP A 244 0.90 17.41 -18.47
N CYS A 245 0.67 16.18 -18.95
CA CYS A 245 1.00 15.83 -20.32
C CYS A 245 0.03 16.57 -21.26
N PRO A 246 0.50 17.37 -22.22
CA PRO A 246 -0.36 17.93 -23.24
C PRO A 246 -1.08 16.76 -23.92
N ASN A 247 -2.42 16.79 -23.95
CA ASN A 247 -3.25 15.76 -24.54
C ASN A 247 -2.72 15.38 -25.93
N SER A 248 -1.94 14.29 -26.00
CA SER A 248 -1.54 13.69 -27.26
C SER A 248 -2.79 13.02 -27.82
N LEU A 249 -3.49 13.75 -28.69
CA LEU A 249 -4.35 13.29 -29.77
C LEU A 249 -5.17 12.01 -29.50
N GLY A 250 -6.49 12.18 -29.47
CA GLY A 250 -7.51 11.16 -29.25
C GLY A 250 -7.15 9.73 -29.66
N ALA A 251 -7.44 8.83 -28.71
CA ALA A 251 -7.55 7.40 -28.93
C ALA A 251 -8.12 7.06 -30.31
N ILE A 252 -7.35 6.26 -31.03
CA ILE A 252 -7.73 5.55 -32.24
C ILE A 252 -8.87 4.58 -31.90
N VAL A 253 -10.12 5.03 -31.84
CA VAL A 253 -11.31 4.15 -31.88
C VAL A 253 -12.48 4.92 -32.50
N GLY A 254 -12.78 4.65 -33.77
CA GLY A 254 -13.94 5.24 -34.43
C GLY A 254 -14.01 5.03 -35.95
N GLY A 255 -14.06 3.78 -36.42
CA GLY A 255 -14.81 3.46 -37.64
C GLY A 255 -14.07 3.35 -38.97
N SER A 256 -13.05 2.48 -39.06
CA SER A 256 -12.70 1.78 -40.31
C SER A 256 -13.77 0.72 -40.70
N VAL A 257 -15.04 1.12 -40.66
CA VAL A 257 -16.17 0.37 -41.23
C VAL A 257 -16.87 1.21 -42.33
N SER A 258 -16.68 2.53 -42.34
CA SER A 258 -17.28 3.41 -43.36
C SER A 258 -16.69 3.17 -44.76
N GLY A 259 -15.37 3.08 -44.90
CA GLY A 259 -14.74 2.92 -46.21
C GLY A 259 -15.03 1.58 -46.90
N VAL A 260 -15.07 0.49 -46.14
CA VAL A 260 -15.31 -0.86 -46.70
C VAL A 260 -16.77 -1.03 -47.12
N VAL A 261 -17.72 -0.50 -46.36
CA VAL A 261 -19.16 -0.55 -46.72
C VAL A 261 -19.46 0.36 -47.92
N VAL A 262 -18.88 1.56 -47.98
CA VAL A 262 -19.09 2.49 -49.10
C VAL A 262 -18.52 1.98 -50.42
N VAL A 263 -17.45 1.16 -50.41
CA VAL A 263 -16.89 0.57 -51.64
C VAL A 263 -17.55 -0.76 -52.01
N LEU A 264 -17.87 -1.63 -51.04
CA LEU A 264 -18.46 -2.95 -51.35
C LEU A 264 -19.91 -2.86 -51.83
N CYS A 265 -20.74 -1.96 -51.29
CA CYS A 265 -22.13 -1.80 -51.71
C CYS A 265 -22.31 -1.45 -53.20
N PRO A 266 -21.61 -0.45 -53.79
CA PRO A 266 -21.76 -0.15 -55.20
C PRO A 266 -21.20 -1.26 -56.10
N VAL A 267 -20.11 -1.95 -55.70
CA VAL A 267 -19.56 -3.08 -56.47
C VAL A 267 -20.56 -4.25 -56.50
N ILE A 268 -21.15 -4.61 -55.36
CA ILE A 268 -22.17 -5.67 -55.28
C ILE A 268 -23.40 -5.28 -56.11
N PHE A 269 -23.86 -4.03 -56.02
CA PHE A 269 -24.98 -3.54 -56.82
C PHE A 269 -24.69 -3.63 -58.34
N PHE A 270 -23.48 -3.25 -58.76
CA PHE A 270 -23.07 -3.31 -60.16
C PHE A 270 -23.00 -4.76 -60.68
N VAL A 271 -22.45 -5.68 -59.87
CA VAL A 271 -22.39 -7.11 -60.19
C VAL A 271 -23.80 -7.70 -60.30
N VAL A 272 -24.70 -7.39 -59.36
CA VAL A 272 -26.11 -7.84 -59.41
C VAL A 272 -26.84 -7.27 -60.62
N MET A 273 -26.59 -6.01 -61.01
CA MET A 273 -27.14 -5.44 -62.25
C MET A 273 -26.64 -6.16 -63.50
N ILE A 274 -25.35 -6.51 -63.58
CA ILE A 274 -24.80 -7.28 -64.69
C ILE A 274 -25.42 -8.68 -64.75
N ILE A 275 -25.57 -9.35 -63.61
CA ILE A 275 -26.20 -10.68 -63.52
C ILE A 275 -27.68 -10.59 -63.94
N LYS A 276 -28.44 -9.59 -63.48
CA LYS A 276 -29.83 -9.35 -63.91
C LYS A 276 -29.95 -9.04 -65.40
N LYS A 277 -29.02 -8.28 -65.98
CA LYS A 277 -28.95 -8.04 -67.44
C LYS A 277 -28.68 -9.34 -68.21
N ARG A 278 -27.73 -10.17 -67.75
CA ARG A 278 -27.41 -11.47 -68.36
C ARG A 278 -28.61 -12.43 -68.27
N LEU A 279 -29.30 -12.49 -67.14
CA LEU A 279 -30.50 -13.30 -66.93
C LEU A 279 -31.71 -12.81 -67.75
N SER A 280 -31.85 -11.50 -67.95
CA SER A 280 -32.91 -10.93 -68.79
C SER A 280 -32.65 -11.14 -70.29
N CYS A 281 -31.37 -11.18 -70.70
CA CYS A 281 -30.99 -11.53 -72.08
C CYS A 281 -31.25 -13.02 -72.40
N SER A 282 -31.20 -13.90 -71.39
CA SER A 282 -31.51 -15.32 -71.57
C SER A 282 -33.00 -15.64 -71.73
N ARG A 283 -33.92 -14.69 -71.47
CA ARG A 283 -35.39 -14.88 -71.55
C ARG A 283 -36.02 -14.35 -72.84
N ARG A 284 -35.25 -13.90 -73.83
CA ARG A 284 -35.79 -13.37 -75.09
C ARG A 284 -35.22 -14.10 -76.31
N CYS A 285 -35.59 -15.38 -76.46
CA CYS A 285 -35.61 -16.04 -77.77
C CYS A 285 -36.99 -15.80 -78.39
N PRO A 286 -37.11 -15.11 -79.54
CA PRO A 286 -38.38 -15.06 -80.26
C PRO A 286 -38.60 -16.39 -80.99
N ASN A 287 -39.60 -17.16 -80.57
CA ASN A 287 -40.23 -18.17 -81.42
C ASN A 287 -41.09 -17.44 -82.46
N LEU A 288 -40.77 -17.62 -83.74
CA LEU A 288 -41.58 -17.18 -84.86
C LEU A 288 -42.41 -18.37 -85.35
N SER A 289 -43.71 -18.40 -85.04
CA SER A 289 -44.69 -19.29 -85.69
C SER A 289 -46.12 -18.74 -85.52
N GLY A 290 -46.90 -18.76 -86.61
CA GLY A 290 -48.35 -18.50 -86.66
C GLY A 290 -48.72 -17.22 -87.42
N ILE A 291 -48.89 -17.24 -88.76
CA ILE A 291 -50.12 -17.61 -89.50
C ILE A 291 -51.31 -16.67 -89.20
N ILE A 292 -51.60 -15.75 -90.12
CA ILE A 292 -52.85 -15.63 -90.89
C ILE A 292 -52.46 -15.25 -92.32
#